data_AF-A0A1J3DNG8-F1
#
_entry.id   AF-A0A1J3DNG8-F1
#
_cell.length_a   1.000
_cell.length_b   1.000
_cell.length_c   1.000
_cell.angle_alpha   90.00
_cell.angle_beta   90.00
_cell.angle_gamma   90.00
#
_symmetry.space_group_name_H-M   'P 1'
#
loop_
_entity.id
_entity.type
_entity.pdbx_description
1 polymer ?
#
loop_
_entity_poly.entity_id
_entity_poly.type
_entity_poly.pdbx_seq_one_letter_code
_entity_poly.pdbx_strand_id
1 'polypeptide(L)'
;MTRAELIQNLGTVAKSGTTNYLAALKEGKINLIGQFGVGFYSTFLVGRKVMVISKSNHDDQHIWISESAASYTVERDPEGNTLGRGTIVRIYLKEDALDFLNHKKVSKLVKRYSEFIDFPIYILNKKEVEEDAPVEPTTQDDDLEVREKSEGETKEKVKKTVWEWERINTNKALWLREKDDIYE
;
A
#
# COMPACT_ATOMS: atom_id res chain seq x y z
N MET A 1 8.24 5.39 -13.15
CA MET A 1 8.14 6.48 -14.14
C MET A 1 9.40 7.29 -14.08
N THR A 2 9.96 7.67 -15.23
CA THR A 2 11.02 8.69 -15.33
C THR A 2 10.44 10.08 -15.08
N ARG A 3 11.28 11.10 -14.90
CA ARG A 3 10.85 12.49 -14.78
C ARG A 3 9.99 12.93 -15.98
N ALA A 4 10.40 12.54 -17.19
CA ALA A 4 9.67 12.85 -18.41
C ALA A 4 8.30 12.15 -18.45
N GLU A 5 8.23 10.88 -18.02
CA GLU A 5 6.97 10.14 -17.94
C GLU A 5 6.02 10.72 -16.91
N LEU A 6 6.51 11.22 -15.76
CA LEU A 6 5.67 11.90 -14.78
C LEU A 6 5.00 13.14 -15.38
N ILE A 7 5.77 13.98 -16.09
CA ILE A 7 5.27 15.19 -16.76
C ILE A 7 4.27 14.82 -17.87
N GLN A 8 4.62 13.84 -18.70
CA GLN A 8 3.80 13.50 -19.87
C GLN A 8 2.54 12.72 -19.52
N ASN A 9 2.60 11.79 -18.57
CA ASN A 9 1.49 10.88 -18.27
C ASN A 9 0.59 11.40 -17.14
N LEU A 10 1.15 12.10 -16.14
CA LEU A 10 0.35 12.67 -15.03
C LEU A 10 0.07 14.16 -15.20
N GLY A 11 0.82 14.85 -16.06
CA GLY A 11 0.62 16.27 -16.33
C GLY A 11 -0.33 16.58 -17.48
N THR A 12 -0.78 15.56 -18.23
CA THR A 12 -1.71 15.72 -19.36
C THR A 12 -2.98 14.92 -19.09
N VAL A 13 -4.11 15.61 -18.97
CA VAL A 13 -5.42 14.95 -18.83
C VAL A 13 -5.71 14.12 -20.08
N ALA A 14 -6.25 12.91 -19.88
CA ALA A 14 -6.60 11.95 -20.92
C ALA A 14 -5.41 11.35 -21.69
N LYS A 15 -4.21 11.34 -21.09
CA LYS A 15 -3.04 10.66 -21.64
C LYS A 15 -2.66 9.47 -20.76
N SER A 16 -2.67 8.27 -21.33
CA SER A 16 -2.28 7.03 -20.65
C SER A 16 -1.03 6.44 -21.28
N GLY A 17 0.01 6.19 -20.47
CA GLY A 17 1.19 5.45 -20.91
C GLY A 17 0.86 4.03 -21.38
N THR A 18 -0.25 3.47 -20.87
CA THR A 18 -0.77 2.16 -21.26
C THR A 18 -1.11 2.08 -22.75
N THR A 19 -1.69 3.14 -23.32
CA THR A 19 -2.04 3.20 -24.74
C THR A 19 -0.79 3.16 -25.63
N ASN A 20 0.25 3.91 -25.24
CA ASN A 20 1.52 3.92 -25.95
C ASN A 20 2.24 2.56 -25.84
N TYR A 21 2.15 1.91 -24.68
CA TYR A 21 2.73 0.59 -24.47
C TYR A 21 2.03 -0.49 -25.30
N LEU A 22 0.69 -0.47 -25.38
CA LEU A 22 -0.08 -1.36 -26.25
C LEU A 22 0.28 -1.16 -27.73
N ALA A 23 0.48 0.08 -28.18
CA ALA A 23 0.91 0.36 -29.56
C ALA A 23 2.33 -0.12 -29.86
N ALA A 24 3.22 -0.15 -28.86
CA ALA A 24 4.60 -0.61 -29.00
C ALA A 24 4.73 -2.14 -28.98
N LEU A 25 3.78 -2.85 -28.37
CA LEU A 25 3.70 -4.31 -28.38
C LEU A 25 3.14 -4.80 -29.71
N LYS A 26 4.02 -5.32 -30.57
CA LYS A 26 3.62 -5.86 -31.88
C LYS A 26 2.90 -7.21 -31.81
N GLU A 27 3.05 -7.98 -30.74
CA GLU A 27 2.39 -9.29 -30.56
C GLU A 27 2.09 -9.58 -29.08
N GLY A 28 0.91 -10.14 -28.80
CA GLY A 28 0.44 -10.59 -27.48
C GLY A 28 -0.88 -9.96 -27.07
N LYS A 29 -1.86 -10.79 -26.64
CA LYS A 29 -3.10 -10.32 -26.01
C LYS A 29 -2.80 -9.88 -24.57
N ILE A 30 -2.18 -8.72 -24.39
CA ILE A 30 -2.05 -8.11 -23.07
C ILE A 30 -3.30 -7.26 -22.81
N ASN A 31 -4.19 -7.77 -21.96
CA ASN A 31 -5.37 -7.04 -21.50
C ASN A 31 -4.96 -6.00 -20.46
N LEU A 32 -4.55 -4.81 -20.90
CA LEU A 32 -4.27 -3.70 -19.99
C LEU A 32 -5.51 -2.83 -19.78
N ILE A 33 -5.82 -2.58 -18.51
CA ILE A 33 -6.94 -1.73 -18.07
C ILE A 33 -6.49 -0.26 -18.07
N GLY A 34 -7.38 0.66 -18.48
CA GLY A 34 -7.16 2.10 -18.31
C GLY A 34 -6.54 2.82 -19.50
N GLN A 35 -7.19 2.73 -20.67
CA GLN A 35 -6.77 3.43 -21.90
C GLN A 35 -7.09 4.94 -21.88
N PHE A 36 -8.07 5.36 -21.06
CA PHE A 36 -8.54 6.75 -21.03
C PHE A 36 -7.59 7.72 -20.31
N GLY A 37 -6.72 7.25 -19.40
CA GLY A 37 -5.77 8.14 -18.70
C GLY A 37 -6.41 9.17 -17.76
N VAL A 38 -7.66 8.95 -17.33
CA VAL A 38 -8.39 9.86 -16.43
C VAL A 38 -8.50 9.35 -15.00
N GLY A 39 -8.33 8.03 -14.79
CA GLY A 39 -8.54 7.40 -13.48
C GLY A 39 -7.64 7.91 -12.37
N PHE A 40 -6.44 8.40 -12.70
CA PHE A 40 -5.55 9.00 -11.70
C PHE A 40 -6.19 10.22 -11.04
N TYR A 41 -6.86 11.10 -11.80
CA TYR A 41 -7.40 12.34 -11.24
C TYR A 41 -8.61 12.14 -10.33
N SER A 42 -9.22 10.94 -10.30
CA SER A 42 -10.28 10.65 -9.33
C SER A 42 -9.76 10.66 -7.89
N THR A 43 -8.44 10.61 -7.66
CA THR A 43 -7.85 10.78 -6.33
C THR A 43 -8.16 12.15 -5.73
N PHE A 44 -8.35 13.20 -6.54
CA PHE A 44 -8.71 14.55 -6.06
C PHE A 44 -10.17 14.67 -5.60
N LEU A 45 -11.01 13.65 -5.81
CA LEU A 45 -12.33 13.59 -5.19
C LEU A 45 -12.22 13.52 -3.67
N VAL A 46 -11.28 12.72 -3.17
CA VAL A 46 -11.08 12.45 -1.73
C VAL A 46 -9.80 13.09 -1.16
N GLY A 47 -8.83 13.42 -2.00
CA GLY A 47 -7.56 14.01 -1.63
C GLY A 47 -7.52 15.52 -1.82
N ARG A 48 -6.96 16.24 -0.84
CA ARG A 48 -6.60 17.67 -0.95
C ARG A 48 -5.23 17.87 -1.59
N LYS A 49 -4.35 16.87 -1.49
CA LYS A 49 -3.01 16.87 -2.07
C LYS A 49 -2.63 15.45 -2.44
N VAL A 50 -1.98 15.28 -3.57
CA VAL A 50 -1.51 13.99 -4.07
C VAL A 50 -0.03 14.12 -4.35
N MET A 51 0.74 13.16 -3.84
CA MET A 51 2.17 13.06 -4.07
C MET A 51 2.48 11.69 -4.66
N VAL A 52 3.15 11.69 -5.81
CA VAL A 52 3.54 10.48 -6.52
C VAL A 52 5.06 10.41 -6.51
N ILE A 53 5.59 9.46 -5.76
CA ILE A 53 7.02 9.19 -5.69
C ILE A 53 7.29 8.02 -6.62
N SER A 54 8.16 8.18 -7.62
CA SER A 54 8.41 7.14 -8.60
C SER A 54 9.89 6.94 -8.87
N LYS A 55 10.29 5.68 -9.01
CA LYS A 55 11.63 5.25 -9.41
C LYS A 55 11.54 4.35 -10.62
N SER A 56 12.11 4.80 -11.73
CA SER A 56 12.34 3.98 -12.93
C SER A 56 13.71 3.31 -12.87
N ASN A 57 13.93 2.23 -13.60
CA ASN A 57 15.28 1.68 -13.78
C ASN A 57 16.16 2.59 -14.67
N HIS A 58 15.54 3.48 -15.44
CA HIS A 58 16.20 4.34 -16.42
C HIS A 58 16.40 5.79 -15.95
N ASP A 59 16.05 6.10 -14.71
CA ASP A 59 16.12 7.46 -14.17
C ASP A 59 16.22 7.42 -12.63
N ASP A 60 16.53 8.56 -12.03
CA ASP A 60 16.52 8.74 -10.58
C ASP A 60 15.10 8.71 -9.98
N GLN A 61 15.03 8.65 -8.65
CA GLN A 61 13.76 8.80 -7.94
C GLN A 61 13.30 10.26 -8.02
N HIS A 62 12.03 10.44 -8.37
CA HIS A 62 11.41 11.75 -8.51
C HIS A 62 10.09 11.80 -7.75
N ILE A 63 9.75 13.00 -7.28
CA ILE A 63 8.51 13.30 -6.59
C ILE A 63 7.69 14.26 -7.46
N TRP A 64 6.49 13.83 -7.82
CA TRP A 64 5.45 14.67 -8.41
C TRP A 64 4.47 15.08 -7.31
N ILE A 65 4.17 16.37 -7.19
CA ILE A 65 3.27 16.89 -6.15
C ILE A 65 2.22 17.77 -6.79
N SER A 66 0.97 17.61 -6.37
CA SER A 66 -0.13 18.46 -6.81
C SER A 66 -1.20 18.61 -5.74
N GLU A 67 -1.70 19.83 -5.57
CA GLU A 67 -2.80 20.18 -4.65
C GLU A 67 -4.12 20.38 -5.40
N SER A 68 -4.07 20.47 -6.73
CA SER A 68 -5.25 20.57 -7.58
C SER A 68 -4.94 20.00 -8.95
N ALA A 69 -5.96 19.51 -9.67
CA ALA A 69 -5.77 18.96 -11.01
C ALA A 69 -5.21 19.97 -12.06
N ALA A 70 -5.08 21.26 -11.71
CA ALA A 70 -4.63 22.31 -12.60
C ALA A 70 -3.09 22.51 -12.63
N SER A 71 -2.39 22.19 -11.54
CA SER A 71 -0.95 22.45 -11.43
C SER A 71 -0.22 21.39 -10.61
N TYR A 72 1.07 21.24 -10.90
CA TYR A 72 1.94 20.28 -10.22
C TYR A 72 3.40 20.72 -10.28
N THR A 73 4.22 20.16 -9.39
CA THR A 73 5.68 20.27 -9.40
C THR A 73 6.31 18.89 -9.55
N VAL A 74 7.51 18.84 -10.14
CA VAL A 74 8.30 17.61 -10.25
C VAL A 74 9.74 17.89 -9.86
N GLU A 75 10.17 17.26 -8.78
CA GLU A 75 11.49 17.44 -8.17
C GLU A 75 12.18 16.10 -8.00
N ARG A 76 13.51 16.11 -7.89
CA ARG A 76 14.29 14.92 -7.56
C ARG A 76 14.09 14.60 -6.08
N ASP A 77 13.97 13.33 -5.74
CA ASP A 77 13.75 12.93 -4.35
C ASP A 77 15.02 13.16 -3.51
N PRO A 78 14.97 13.98 -2.44
CA PRO A 78 16.13 14.22 -1.59
C PRO A 78 16.57 12.97 -0.80
N GLU A 79 15.69 12.00 -0.57
CA GLU A 79 16.03 10.74 0.11
C GLU A 79 16.77 9.75 -0.81
N GLY A 80 16.90 10.08 -2.11
CA GLY A 80 17.53 9.22 -3.09
C GLY A 80 16.67 8.01 -3.45
N ASN A 81 17.30 6.85 -3.67
CA ASN A 81 16.61 5.65 -4.10
C ASN A 81 16.09 4.82 -2.91
N THR A 82 14.88 5.14 -2.44
CA THR A 82 14.21 4.40 -1.36
C THR A 82 13.30 3.28 -1.88
N LEU A 83 12.85 3.37 -3.14
CA LEU A 83 11.89 2.42 -3.71
C LEU A 83 12.54 1.22 -4.42
N GLY A 84 13.78 1.35 -4.88
CA GLY A 84 14.41 0.42 -5.83
C GLY A 84 13.78 0.51 -7.22
N ARG A 85 12.49 0.20 -7.33
CA ARG A 85 11.67 0.33 -8.54
C ARG A 85 10.19 0.46 -8.17
N GLY A 86 9.45 1.30 -8.89
CA GLY A 86 7.99 1.38 -8.78
C GLY A 86 7.51 2.77 -8.42
N THR A 87 6.36 2.84 -7.77
CA THR A 87 5.69 4.10 -7.45
C THR A 87 4.94 4.00 -6.13
N ILE A 88 5.03 5.04 -5.29
CA ILE A 88 4.15 5.27 -4.15
C ILE A 88 3.23 6.44 -4.47
N VAL A 89 1.93 6.25 -4.28
CA VAL A 89 0.93 7.33 -4.33
C VAL A 89 0.51 7.66 -2.91
N ARG A 90 0.94 8.81 -2.40
CA ARG A 90 0.51 9.35 -1.09
C ARG A 90 -0.63 10.33 -1.31
N ILE A 91 -1.77 10.05 -0.71
CA ILE A 91 -2.97 10.88 -0.79
C ILE A 91 -3.19 11.53 0.57
N TYR A 92 -3.11 12.85 0.61
CA TYR A 92 -3.52 13.63 1.77
C TYR A 92 -5.02 13.82 1.66
N LEU A 93 -5.78 13.14 2.52
CA LEU A 93 -7.23 13.16 2.49
C LEU A 93 -7.80 14.52 2.90
N LYS A 94 -8.99 14.84 2.38
CA LYS A 94 -9.85 15.91 2.87
C LYS A 94 -10.50 15.50 4.20
N GLU A 95 -10.97 16.49 4.96
CA GLU A 95 -11.58 16.26 6.28
C GLU A 95 -12.86 15.42 6.22
N ASP A 96 -13.64 15.55 5.15
CA ASP A 96 -14.85 14.78 4.86
C ASP A 96 -14.58 13.35 4.35
N ALA A 97 -13.32 13.05 4.00
CA ALA A 97 -12.89 11.78 3.44
C ALA A 97 -12.09 10.91 4.42
N LEU A 98 -11.99 11.30 5.70
CA LEU A 98 -11.18 10.58 6.70
C LEU A 98 -11.64 9.15 6.98
N ASP A 99 -12.88 8.79 6.62
CA ASP A 99 -13.38 7.42 6.73
C ASP A 99 -12.58 6.42 5.88
N PHE A 100 -11.84 6.87 4.85
CA PHE A 100 -10.91 6.01 4.10
C PHE A 100 -9.66 5.61 4.89
N LEU A 101 -9.42 6.14 6.08
CA LEU A 101 -8.40 5.64 7.01
C LEU A 101 -8.86 4.38 7.75
N ASN A 102 -10.16 4.06 7.72
CA ASN A 102 -10.69 2.89 8.38
C ASN A 102 -10.32 1.61 7.61
N HIS A 103 -9.50 0.76 8.23
CA HIS A 103 -9.04 -0.51 7.66
C HIS A 103 -10.22 -1.36 7.13
N LYS A 104 -11.31 -1.52 7.90
CA LYS A 104 -12.45 -2.35 7.47
C LYS A 104 -13.12 -1.81 6.21
N LYS A 105 -13.20 -0.48 6.06
CA LYS A 105 -13.80 0.15 4.88
C LYS A 105 -12.92 -0.08 3.65
N VAL A 106 -11.62 0.17 3.76
CA VAL A 106 -10.67 -0.04 2.66
C VAL A 106 -10.63 -1.52 2.26
N SER A 107 -10.55 -2.44 3.22
CA SER A 107 -10.56 -3.88 2.95
C SER A 107 -11.84 -4.32 2.22
N LYS A 108 -13.02 -3.79 2.58
CA LYS A 108 -14.28 -4.05 1.85
C LYS A 108 -14.24 -3.51 0.42
N LEU A 109 -13.71 -2.30 0.21
CA LEU A 109 -13.61 -1.69 -1.11
C LEU A 109 -12.64 -2.46 -2.02
N VAL A 110 -11.47 -2.82 -1.50
CA VAL A 110 -10.47 -3.61 -2.22
C VAL A 110 -11.02 -4.99 -2.56
N LYS A 111 -11.70 -5.67 -1.62
CA LYS A 111 -12.39 -6.93 -1.93
C LYS A 111 -13.44 -6.75 -3.03
N ARG A 112 -14.27 -5.70 -2.98
CA ARG A 112 -15.35 -5.53 -3.95
C ARG A 112 -14.86 -5.19 -5.37
N TYR A 113 -13.83 -4.34 -5.50
CA TYR A 113 -13.43 -3.78 -6.79
C TYR A 113 -12.11 -4.34 -7.33
N SER A 114 -11.36 -5.11 -6.53
CA SER A 114 -10.04 -5.63 -6.91
C SER A 114 -9.86 -7.10 -6.57
N GLU A 115 -10.96 -7.85 -6.42
CA GLU A 115 -10.94 -9.28 -6.10
C GLU A 115 -10.17 -10.11 -7.14
N PHE A 116 -10.41 -9.81 -8.41
CA PHE A 116 -9.91 -10.59 -9.54
C PHE A 116 -8.72 -9.93 -10.25
N ILE A 117 -8.00 -9.04 -9.55
CA ILE A 117 -6.72 -8.52 -10.06
C ILE A 117 -5.66 -9.61 -9.91
N ASP A 118 -4.90 -9.86 -10.99
CA ASP A 118 -3.91 -10.95 -11.04
C ASP A 118 -2.72 -10.75 -10.09
N PHE A 119 -2.44 -9.49 -9.72
CA PHE A 119 -1.37 -9.16 -8.78
C PHE A 119 -1.85 -9.21 -7.33
N PRO A 120 -1.03 -9.74 -6.39
CA PRO A 120 -1.41 -9.79 -4.99
C PRO A 120 -1.48 -8.38 -4.38
N ILE A 121 -2.60 -8.10 -3.71
CA ILE A 121 -2.90 -6.83 -3.03
C ILE A 121 -2.83 -7.06 -1.53
N TYR A 122 -1.99 -6.27 -0.87
CA TYR A 122 -1.79 -6.31 0.57
C TYR A 122 -2.29 -5.02 1.21
N ILE A 123 -2.86 -5.13 2.40
CA ILE A 123 -3.20 -3.99 3.26
C ILE A 123 -2.43 -4.13 4.56
N LEU A 124 -1.81 -3.04 4.99
CA LEU A 124 -1.14 -2.99 6.29
C LEU A 124 -2.21 -2.97 7.39
N ASN A 125 -2.18 -3.96 8.26
CA ASN A 125 -3.13 -4.14 9.36
C ASN A 125 -2.42 -3.95 10.70
N LYS A 126 -3.10 -3.32 11.65
CA LYS A 126 -2.64 -3.14 13.03
C LYS A 126 -3.22 -4.27 13.87
N LYS A 127 -2.38 -5.20 14.33
CA LYS A 127 -2.78 -6.24 15.28
C LYS A 127 -2.22 -5.93 16.66
N GLU A 128 -3.05 -6.18 17.68
CA GLU A 128 -2.60 -6.22 19.07
C GLU A 128 -2.30 -7.68 19.40
N VAL A 129 -1.04 -7.97 19.72
CA VAL A 129 -0.59 -9.29 20.14
C VAL A 129 -0.28 -9.21 21.63
N GLU A 130 -0.84 -10.13 22.41
CA GLU A 130 -0.44 -10.35 23.80
C GLU A 130 0.80 -11.25 23.78
N GLU A 131 1.94 -10.71 24.23
CA GLU A 131 3.18 -11.47 24.38
C GLU A 131 3.46 -11.60 25.88
N ASP A 132 3.82 -12.81 26.33
CA ASP A 132 4.28 -13.04 27.69
C ASP A 132 5.69 -12.44 27.81
N ALA A 133 5.83 -11.32 28.52
CA ALA A 133 7.15 -10.77 28.84
C ALA A 133 7.76 -11.55 30.02
N PRO A 134 9.03 -11.99 29.96
CA PRO A 134 9.75 -12.40 31.15
C PRO A 134 9.90 -11.18 32.06
N VAL A 135 9.51 -11.30 33.32
CA VAL A 135 9.82 -10.30 34.34
C VAL A 135 11.34 -10.31 34.52
N GLU A 136 12.04 -9.25 34.08
CA GLU A 136 13.43 -9.07 34.48
C GLU A 136 13.45 -8.86 36.00
N PRO A 137 14.16 -9.70 36.78
CA PRO A 137 14.31 -9.45 38.20
C PRO A 137 15.12 -8.17 38.34
N THR A 138 14.50 -7.10 38.83
CA THR A 138 15.22 -5.92 39.30
C THR A 138 16.11 -6.38 40.46
N THR A 139 17.40 -6.55 40.20
CA THR A 139 18.42 -6.67 41.24
C THR A 139 18.57 -5.31 41.92
N GLN A 140 17.82 -5.10 43.00
CA GLN A 140 18.25 -4.24 44.09
C GLN A 140 18.29 -5.12 45.34
N ASP A 141 19.52 -5.56 45.66
CA ASP A 141 19.90 -6.06 46.97
C ASP A 141 19.54 -5.00 48.03
N ASP A 142 18.72 -5.36 49.01
CA ASP A 142 19.08 -5.25 50.43
C ASP A 142 18.04 -5.97 51.33
N ASP A 143 18.60 -6.83 52.19
CA ASP A 143 18.07 -7.45 53.42
C ASP A 143 17.01 -8.59 53.40
N LEU A 144 17.54 -9.81 53.62
CA LEU A 144 17.12 -10.84 54.60
C LEU A 144 15.63 -10.90 55.01
N GLU A 145 14.91 -11.92 54.51
CA GLU A 145 14.28 -12.99 55.32
C GLU A 145 13.55 -13.99 54.42
N VAL A 146 13.86 -15.28 54.59
CA VAL A 146 13.18 -16.41 53.94
C VAL A 146 11.73 -16.48 54.43
N ARG A 147 10.78 -16.17 53.55
CA ARG A 147 9.37 -16.55 53.70
C ARG A 147 8.88 -17.17 52.40
N GLU A 148 8.63 -18.49 52.46
CA GLU A 148 7.93 -19.25 51.43
C GLU A 148 6.65 -18.51 51.01
N LYS A 149 6.56 -18.11 49.73
CA LYS A 149 5.34 -17.61 49.11
C LYS A 149 5.24 -18.07 47.66
N SER A 150 4.30 -19.00 47.47
CA SER A 150 3.45 -19.21 46.30
C SER A 150 4.11 -19.22 44.91
N GLU A 151 4.23 -20.44 44.36
CA GLU A 151 4.19 -20.68 42.92
C GLU A 151 2.94 -20.02 42.31
N GLY A 152 3.18 -19.02 41.49
CA GLY A 152 2.14 -18.24 40.83
C GLY A 152 2.81 -17.14 40.04
N GLU A 153 3.61 -17.53 39.04
CA GLU A 153 4.14 -16.62 38.01
C GLU A 153 2.98 -15.77 37.49
N THR A 154 2.86 -14.55 38.02
CA THR A 154 1.85 -13.60 37.59
C THR A 154 2.43 -12.96 36.33
N LYS A 155 2.25 -13.63 35.20
CA LYS A 155 2.64 -13.13 33.89
C LYS A 155 1.82 -11.88 33.58
N GLU A 156 2.47 -10.73 33.59
CA GLU A 156 1.84 -9.48 33.18
C GLU A 156 1.77 -9.44 31.65
N LYS A 157 0.55 -9.53 31.11
CA LYS A 157 0.31 -9.53 29.67
C LYS A 157 0.55 -8.13 29.11
N VAL A 158 1.67 -7.94 28.42
CA VAL A 158 1.94 -6.68 27.73
C VAL A 158 1.33 -6.72 26.34
N LYS A 159 0.45 -5.76 26.04
CA LYS A 159 -0.15 -5.61 24.70
C LYS A 159 0.83 -4.89 23.78
N LYS A 160 1.38 -5.59 22.78
CA LYS A 160 2.23 -4.99 21.76
C LYS A 160 1.43 -4.76 20.48
N THR A 161 1.56 -3.55 19.93
CA THR A 161 1.04 -3.24 18.59
C THR A 161 2.05 -3.70 17.54
N VAL A 162 1.62 -4.58 16.63
CA VAL A 162 2.42 -5.03 15.48
C VAL A 162 1.69 -4.67 14.19
N TRP A 163 2.43 -4.22 13.19
CA TRP A 163 1.91 -3.98 11.85
C TRP A 163 2.29 -5.14 10.94
N GLU A 164 1.31 -5.72 10.26
CA GLU A 164 1.50 -6.84 9.35
C GLU A 164 0.79 -6.61 8.01
N TRP A 165 1.32 -7.22 6.95
CA TRP A 165 0.72 -7.16 5.63
C TRP A 165 -0.28 -8.31 5.45
N GLU A 166 -1.56 -7.97 5.32
CA GLU A 166 -2.62 -8.93 5.07
C GLU A 166 -2.97 -8.95 3.57
N ARG A 167 -2.91 -10.13 2.94
CA ARG A 167 -3.34 -10.29 1.53
C ARG A 167 -4.86 -10.33 1.45
N ILE A 168 -5.43 -9.51 0.58
CA ILE A 168 -6.89 -9.33 0.48
C ILE A 168 -7.51 -10.10 -0.69
N ASN A 169 -6.86 -10.11 -1.86
CA ASN A 169 -7.34 -10.81 -3.05
C ASN A 169 -6.73 -12.22 -3.17
N THR A 170 -7.39 -13.18 -2.53
CA THR A 170 -6.97 -14.59 -2.58
C THR A 170 -7.66 -15.37 -3.70
N ASN A 171 -8.82 -14.90 -4.16
CA ASN A 171 -9.65 -15.60 -5.13
C ASN A 171 -9.07 -15.43 -6.54
N LYS A 172 -8.88 -16.55 -7.24
CA LYS A 172 -8.55 -16.55 -8.66
C LYS A 172 -9.84 -16.56 -9.47
N ALA A 173 -9.87 -15.77 -10.54
CA ALA A 173 -10.99 -15.76 -11.47
C ALA A 173 -11.19 -17.15 -12.10
N LEU A 174 -12.37 -17.73 -11.91
CA LEU A 174 -12.68 -19.06 -12.45
C LEU A 174 -12.67 -19.07 -13.98
N TRP A 175 -13.08 -17.98 -14.62
CA TRP A 175 -13.10 -17.85 -16.09
C TRP A 175 -11.71 -17.73 -16.73
N LEU A 176 -10.64 -17.59 -15.94
CA LEU A 176 -9.26 -17.67 -16.42
C LEU A 176 -8.71 -19.10 -16.35
N ARG A 177 -9.43 -20.05 -15.75
CA ARG A 177 -9.03 -21.45 -15.66
C ARG A 177 -9.53 -22.20 -16.89
N GLU A 178 -8.81 -23.25 -17.28
CA GLU A 178 -9.27 -24.18 -18.30
C GLU A 178 -10.55 -24.89 -17.84
N LYS A 179 -11.43 -25.20 -18.79
CA LYS A 179 -12.74 -25.81 -18.49
C LYS A 179 -12.59 -27.11 -17.69
N ASP A 180 -11.56 -27.89 -17.99
CA ASP A 180 -11.28 -29.19 -17.37
C ASP A 180 -10.78 -29.06 -15.92
N ASP A 181 -10.33 -27.87 -15.51
CA ASP A 181 -9.88 -27.58 -14.14
C ASP A 181 -11.03 -27.10 -13.22
N ILE A 182 -12.25 -26.97 -13.75
CA ILE A 182 -13.42 -26.47 -13.01
C ILE A 182 -14.34 -27.65 -12.67
N TYR A 183 -14.31 -28.06 -11.40
CA TYR A 183 -15.16 -29.12 -10.85
C TYR A 183 -16.32 -28.52 -10.05
N GLU A 184 -17.40 -29.29 -9.89
CA GLU A 184 -18.62 -28.94 -9.14
C GLU A 184 -18.42 -28.95 -7.62
#